data_AF-A0A967G4Z7-F1
#
_entry.id   AF-A0A967G4Z7-F1
#
_cell.length_a   1.000
_cell.length_b   1.000
_cell.length_c   1.000
_cell.angle_alpha   90.00
_cell.angle_beta   90.00
_cell.angle_gamma   90.00
#
_symmetry.space_group_name_H-M   'P 1'
#
loop_
_entity.id
_entity.type
_entity.pdbx_description
1 polymer ?
#
loop_
_entity_poly.entity_id
_entity_poly.type
_entity_poly.pdbx_seq_one_letter_code
_entity_poly.pdbx_strand_id
1 'polypeptide(L)' 'VDLQNIAEIAASGADLVSVGALTHSARALDIALKMKPLGAKAI' A
#
# COMPACT_ATOMS: atom_id res chain seq x y z
N VAL A 1 -4.70 -14.04 6.30
CA VAL A 1 -3.41 -13.67 6.93
C VAL A 1 -3.31 -12.16 6.92
N ASP A 2 -3.24 -11.56 8.09
CA ASP A 2 -3.33 -10.12 8.35
C ASP A 2 -2.74 -9.82 9.74
N LEU A 3 -2.84 -8.57 10.20
CA LEU A 3 -2.26 -8.14 11.47
C LEU A 3 -2.88 -8.81 12.71
N GLN A 4 -4.08 -9.41 12.61
CA GLN A 4 -4.74 -10.06 13.75
C GLN A 4 -4.18 -11.47 14.00
N ASN A 5 -3.71 -12.16 12.97
CA ASN A 5 -3.29 -13.56 13.05
C ASN A 5 -1.80 -13.81 12.75
N ILE A 6 -1.07 -12.84 12.18
CA ILE A 6 0.32 -13.03 11.76
C ILE A 6 1.26 -13.43 12.91
N ALA A 7 1.01 -12.93 14.13
CA ALA A 7 1.85 -13.22 15.30
C ALA A 7 1.73 -14.67 15.76
N GLU A 8 0.52 -15.23 15.75
CA GLU A 8 0.26 -16.63 16.09
C GLU A 8 0.89 -17.57 15.06
N ILE A 9 0.79 -17.22 13.77
CA ILE A 9 1.41 -17.97 12.68
C ILE A 9 2.94 -17.96 12.79
N ALA A 10 3.54 -16.81 13.12
CA ALA A 10 4.99 -16.74 13.34
C ALA A 10 5.42 -17.59 14.56
N ALA A 11 4.63 -17.60 15.64
CA ALA A 11 4.91 -18.39 16.83
C ALA A 11 4.87 -19.91 16.60
N SER A 12 4.25 -20.39 15.50
CA SER A 12 4.32 -21.80 15.12
C SER A 12 5.68 -22.23 14.55
N GLY A 13 6.67 -21.32 14.50
CA GLY A 13 8.01 -21.58 14.00
C GLY A 13 8.19 -21.32 12.51
N ALA A 14 7.31 -20.54 11.88
CA ALA A 14 7.44 -20.15 10.49
C ALA A 14 8.43 -18.99 10.32
N ASP A 15 9.54 -19.23 9.63
CA ASP A 15 10.54 -18.18 9.31
C ASP A 15 10.07 -17.22 8.20
N LEU A 16 9.15 -17.68 7.35
CA LEU A 16 8.59 -16.90 6.23
C LEU A 16 7.09 -17.16 6.10
N VAL A 17 6.30 -16.08 6.02
CA VAL A 17 4.84 -16.15 5.86
C VAL A 17 4.42 -15.39 4.61
N SER A 18 3.74 -16.08 3.70
CA SER A 18 3.15 -15.45 2.51
C SER A 18 1.85 -14.73 2.89
N VAL A 19 1.77 -13.43 2.58
CA VAL A 19 0.60 -12.58 2.90
C VAL A 19 0.04 -11.97 1.63
N GLY A 20 -0.85 -12.70 0.96
CA GLY A 20 -1.46 -12.25 -0.29
C GLY A 20 -2.20 -10.91 -0.16
N ALA A 21 -2.82 -10.63 1.00
CA ALA A 21 -3.60 -9.42 1.23
C ALA A 21 -2.79 -8.12 1.01
N LEU A 22 -1.45 -8.19 1.10
CA LEU A 22 -0.55 -7.08 0.81
C LEU A 22 -0.58 -6.64 -0.65
N THR A 23 -1.04 -7.49 -1.58
CA THR A 23 -1.03 -7.20 -3.02
C THR A 23 -2.42 -7.16 -3.65
N HIS A 24 -3.31 -8.10 -3.33
CA HIS A 24 -4.63 -8.19 -4.00
C HIS A 24 -5.76 -7.45 -3.28
N SER A 25 -5.54 -6.97 -2.06
CA SER A 25 -6.57 -6.27 -1.26
C SER A 25 -6.00 -5.19 -0.36
N ALA A 26 -4.79 -4.70 -0.68
CA ALA A 26 -4.25 -3.53 -0.02
C ALA A 26 -5.15 -2.32 -0.32
N ARG A 27 -5.48 -1.55 0.72
CA ARG A 27 -6.29 -0.33 0.55
C ARG A 27 -5.55 0.66 -0.34
N ALA A 28 -6.25 1.20 -1.33
CA ALA A 28 -5.72 2.25 -2.19
C ALA A 28 -5.46 3.53 -1.37
N LEU A 29 -4.38 4.23 -1.70
CA LEU A 29 -4.12 5.55 -1.17
C LEU A 29 -4.92 6.59 -1.98
N ASP A 30 -5.56 7.52 -1.28
CA ASP A 30 -6.22 8.65 -1.91
C ASP A 30 -5.19 9.74 -2.24
N ILE A 31 -4.87 9.92 -3.53
CA ILE A 31 -3.86 10.86 -4.01
C ILE A 31 -4.46 11.74 -5.11
N ALA A 32 -4.28 13.06 -4.99
CA ALA A 32 -4.71 14.04 -5.97
C ALA A 32 -3.54 14.81 -6.60
N LEU A 33 -3.57 15.00 -7.92
CA LEU A 33 -2.64 15.86 -8.64
C LEU A 33 -3.15 17.30 -8.66
N LYS A 34 -2.38 18.24 -8.10
CA LYS A 34 -2.66 19.68 -8.17
C LYS A 34 -1.84 20.32 -9.29
N MET A 35 -2.52 20.72 -10.37
CA MET A 35 -1.89 21.36 -11.52
C MET A 35 -1.60 22.84 -11.25
N LYS A 36 -0.41 23.31 -11.63
CA LYS A 36 -0.09 24.74 -11.71
C LYS A 36 -0.29 25.25 -13.15
N PRO A 37 -0.67 26.52 -13.35
CA PRO A 37 -0.74 27.11 -14.68
C PRO A 37 0.61 27.02 -15.39
N LEU A 38 0.59 26.67 -16.67
CA LEU A 38 1.73 26.90 -17.55
C LEU A 38 1.71 28.39 -17.90
N GLY A 39 2.71 29.15 -17.46
CA GLY A 39 2.74 30.61 -17.60
C GLY A 39 2.44 31.07 -19.04
N ALA A 40 1.68 32.15 -19.18
CA ALA A 40 1.39 32.73 -20.49
C ALA A 40 2.70 33.22 -21.14
N LYS A 41 3.01 32.74 -22.35
CA LYS A 41 4.01 33.40 -23.19
C LYS A 41 3.42 34.75 -23.60
N ALA A 42 4.07 35.83 -23.17
CA ALA A 42 3.81 37.16 -23.72
C ALA A 42 4.09 37.10 -25.22
N ILE A 43 3.05 37.40 -26.00
CA ILE A 43 3.14 37.69 -27.43
C ILE A 43 3.61 39.13 -27.59
#